data_AF-A0A3M2SV62-F1
#
_entry.id   AF-A0A3M2SV62-F1
#
_cell.length_a   1.000
_cell.length_b   1.000
_cell.length_c   1.000
_cell.angle_alpha   90.00
_cell.angle_beta   90.00
_cell.angle_gamma   90.00
#
_symmetry.space_group_name_H-M   'P 1'
#
loop_
_entity.id
_entity.type
_entity.pdbx_description
1 polymer ?
#
loop_
_entity_poly.entity_id
_entity_poly.type
_entity_poly.pdbx_seq_one_letter_code
_entity_poly.pdbx_strand_id
1 'polypeptide(L)'
;NNILKALIDATAPATPTPSTPAPYRFTVNSTIVQQGLIDKSAAADGAANNTGKRGMHSAAGAFWDTNRDGMWTFKYPGAEERGLDVVITVTWFAVS
;
A
#
# COMPACT_ATOMS: atom_id res chain seq x y z
N ASN A 1 -4.03 10.97 -3.70
CA ASN A 1 -4.45 11.43 -2.35
C ASN A 1 -5.77 10.86 -1.84
N ASN A 2 -6.45 9.95 -2.54
CA ASN A 2 -7.74 9.41 -2.08
C ASN A 2 -7.64 8.55 -0.80
N ILE A 3 -6.56 7.75 -0.67
CA ILE A 3 -6.36 6.88 0.50
C ILE A 3 -6.21 7.70 1.77
N LEU A 4 -5.35 8.73 1.75
CA LEU A 4 -5.13 9.59 2.90
C LEU A 4 -6.44 10.29 3.33
N LYS A 5 -7.22 10.79 2.36
CA LYS A 5 -8.52 11.40 2.64
C LYS A 5 -9.49 10.38 3.28
N ALA A 6 -9.61 9.18 2.72
CA ALA A 6 -10.49 8.15 3.25
C ALA A 6 -10.11 7.71 4.67
N LEU A 7 -8.81 7.60 4.97
CA LEU A 7 -8.33 7.27 6.32
C LEU A 7 -8.69 8.36 7.32
N ILE A 8 -8.51 9.64 6.95
CA ILE A 8 -8.88 10.78 7.79
C ILE A 8 -10.39 10.78 8.04
N ASP A 9 -11.20 10.67 6.97
CA ASP A 9 -12.66 10.70 7.08
C ASP A 9 -13.20 9.53 7.93
N ALA A 10 -12.62 8.33 7.79
CA ALA A 10 -13.04 7.13 8.52
C ALA A 10 -12.62 7.12 10.00
N THR A 11 -11.58 7.88 10.36
CA THR A 11 -11.04 7.93 11.73
C THR A 11 -11.30 9.25 12.44
N ALA A 12 -11.98 10.17 11.77
CA ALA A 12 -12.39 11.42 12.37
C ALA A 12 -13.30 11.16 13.60
N PRO A 13 -13.13 11.91 14.71
CA PRO A 13 -14.04 11.84 15.84
C PRO A 13 -15.48 12.14 15.40
N ALA A 14 -16.46 11.40 15.93
CA ALA A 14 -17.88 11.57 15.57
C ALA A 14 -18.41 12.97 15.90
N THR A 15 -17.88 13.60 16.96
CA THR A 15 -18.22 14.98 17.37
C THR A 15 -16.95 15.82 17.43
N PRO A 16 -16.49 16.37 16.30
CA PRO A 16 -15.27 17.15 16.27
C PRO A 16 -15.49 18.50 16.98
N THR A 17 -14.79 18.69 18.09
CA THR A 17 -14.65 20.02 18.72
C THR A 17 -13.27 20.58 18.42
N PRO A 18 -13.05 21.91 18.49
CA PRO A 18 -11.72 22.50 18.36
C PRO A 18 -10.68 21.93 19.35
N SER A 19 -11.15 21.34 20.44
CA SER A 19 -10.34 20.70 21.48
C SER A 19 -10.09 19.20 21.26
N THR A 20 -10.75 18.56 20.29
CA THR A 20 -10.56 17.13 20.00
C THR A 20 -9.52 16.95 18.90
N PRO A 21 -8.30 16.49 19.21
CA PRO A 21 -7.26 16.30 18.20
C PRO A 21 -7.59 15.13 17.27
N ALA A 22 -6.94 15.10 16.10
CA ALA A 22 -6.98 13.93 15.23
C ALA A 22 -6.35 12.72 15.96
N PRO A 23 -7.03 11.55 15.98
CA PRO A 23 -6.57 10.41 16.78
C PRO A 23 -5.32 9.74 16.22
N TYR A 24 -5.05 9.91 14.91
CA TYR A 24 -3.94 9.28 14.22
C TYR A 24 -3.18 10.25 13.31
N ARG A 25 -1.89 9.98 13.13
CA ARG A 25 -1.08 10.47 12.02
C ARG A 25 -0.85 9.32 11.03
N PHE A 26 -0.94 9.60 9.74
CA PHE A 26 -0.81 8.58 8.70
C PHE A 26 0.35 8.88 7.75
N THR A 27 1.05 7.83 7.32
CA THR A 27 1.89 7.86 6.12
C THR A 27 1.36 6.85 5.11
N VAL A 28 1.35 7.23 3.83
CA VAL A 28 0.91 6.37 2.74
C VAL A 28 2.03 6.33 1.71
N ASN A 29 2.71 5.19 1.60
CA ASN A 29 3.66 4.92 0.53
C ASN A 29 2.94 4.20 -0.61
N SER A 30 3.14 4.66 -1.84
CA SER A 30 2.63 4.02 -3.05
C SER A 30 3.79 3.72 -3.98
N THR A 31 4.09 2.44 -4.16
CA THR A 31 5.15 1.97 -5.04
C THR A 31 4.52 1.34 -6.28
N ILE A 32 4.89 1.84 -7.47
CA ILE A 32 4.49 1.30 -8.76
C ILE A 32 5.73 0.69 -9.41
N VAL A 33 5.69 -0.60 -9.71
CA VAL A 33 6.79 -1.33 -10.33
C VAL A 33 6.37 -1.79 -11.71
N GLN A 34 7.11 -1.38 -12.73
CA GLN A 34 6.97 -1.96 -14.06
C GLN A 34 7.57 -3.37 -14.05
N GLN A 35 6.72 -4.34 -14.38
CA GLN A 35 7.16 -5.69 -14.70
C GLN A 35 7.76 -5.66 -16.11
N GLY A 36 8.75 -6.50 -16.39
CA GLY A 36 9.41 -6.54 -17.70
C GLY A 36 8.39 -6.73 -18.82
N LEU A 37 8.63 -6.10 -19.97
CA LEU A 37 7.84 -6.36 -21.17
C LEU A 37 8.07 -7.82 -21.58
N ILE A 38 7.06 -8.67 -21.40
CA ILE A 38 7.02 -9.96 -22.06
C ILE A 38 6.27 -9.72 -23.37
N ASP A 39 6.95 -9.95 -24.49
CA ASP A 39 6.23 -10.15 -25.73
C ASP A 39 5.38 -11.42 -25.56
N LYS A 40 4.06 -11.28 -25.42
CA LYS A 40 3.15 -12.42 -25.27
C LYS A 40 3.27 -13.41 -26.42
N SER A 41 3.79 -12.98 -27.58
CA SER A 41 4.06 -13.85 -28.73
C SER A 41 5.35 -14.68 -28.62
N ALA A 42 6.25 -14.33 -27.70
CA ALA A 42 7.52 -15.03 -27.47
C ALA A 42 7.45 -16.09 -26.36
N ALA A 43 6.36 -16.12 -25.59
CA ALA A 43 6.17 -17.10 -24.53
C ALA A 43 5.48 -18.35 -25.09
N ALA A 44 6.24 -19.42 -25.31
CA ALA A 44 5.69 -20.73 -25.65
C ALA A 44 4.68 -21.20 -24.57
N ASP A 45 3.65 -21.93 -25.01
CA ASP A 45 2.54 -22.42 -24.19
C ASP A 45 3.03 -23.01 -22.85
N GLY A 46 2.76 -22.28 -21.76
CA GLY A 46 3.04 -22.71 -20.39
C GLY A 46 4.17 -21.95 -19.66
N ALA A 47 5.05 -21.22 -20.35
CA ALA A 47 6.14 -20.46 -19.70
C ALA A 47 5.75 -19.04 -19.24
N ALA A 48 4.61 -18.51 -19.72
CA ALA A 48 4.24 -17.10 -19.63
C ALA A 48 3.94 -16.56 -18.21
N ASN A 49 3.66 -17.42 -17.23
CA ASN A 49 3.11 -16.96 -15.94
C ASN A 49 4.14 -16.25 -15.04
N ASN A 50 5.45 -16.50 -15.26
CA ASN A 50 6.53 -15.93 -14.43
C ASN A 50 7.66 -15.25 -15.21
N THR A 51 7.76 -15.42 -16.53
CA THR A 51 8.78 -14.72 -17.34
C THR A 51 8.58 -13.21 -17.21
N GLY A 52 9.64 -12.41 -17.09
CA GLY A 52 9.53 -10.94 -17.05
C GLY A 52 9.08 -10.30 -15.72
N LYS A 53 8.58 -11.06 -14.73
CA LYS A 53 8.27 -10.51 -13.40
C LYS A 53 9.55 -10.22 -12.61
N ARG A 54 9.67 -9.01 -12.05
CA ARG A 54 10.74 -8.62 -11.14
C ARG A 54 10.36 -9.06 -9.73
N GLY A 55 11.22 -9.84 -9.07
CA GLY A 55 11.05 -10.14 -7.66
C GLY A 55 11.10 -8.86 -6.82
N MET A 56 10.17 -8.70 -5.88
CA MET A 56 10.15 -7.58 -4.95
C MET A 56 9.91 -8.11 -3.53
N HIS A 57 10.85 -7.81 -2.64
CA HIS A 57 10.71 -7.99 -1.20
C HIS A 57 10.70 -6.62 -0.54
N SER A 58 9.70 -6.37 0.31
CA SER A 58 9.61 -5.15 1.11
C SER A 58 9.35 -5.54 2.55
N ALA A 59 10.14 -4.98 3.45
CA ALA A 59 10.02 -5.14 4.88
C ALA A 59 10.23 -3.78 5.54
N ALA A 60 9.55 -3.55 6.65
CA ALA A 60 9.71 -2.35 7.45
C ALA A 60 9.71 -2.74 8.93
N GLY A 61 10.56 -2.05 9.70
CA GLY A 61 10.62 -2.15 11.15
C GLY A 61 10.45 -0.77 11.76
N ALA A 62 10.01 -0.73 13.02
CA ALA A 62 9.77 0.52 13.72
C ALA A 62 9.94 0.35 15.23
N PHE A 63 10.21 1.48 15.87
CA PHE A 63 10.11 1.63 17.32
C PHE A 63 8.86 2.46 17.61
N TRP A 64 7.80 1.81 18.12
CA TRP A 64 6.46 2.40 18.26
C TRP A 64 5.67 1.76 19.42
N ASP A 65 4.46 2.24 19.69
CA ASP A 65 3.52 1.59 20.62
C ASP A 65 2.84 0.39 19.94
N THR A 66 3.21 -0.83 20.35
CA THR A 66 2.72 -2.07 19.73
C THR A 66 1.23 -2.31 19.88
N ASN A 67 0.55 -1.60 20.77
CA ASN A 67 -0.89 -1.77 21.00
C ASN A 67 -1.74 -0.81 20.15
N ARG A 68 -1.15 0.28 19.65
CA ARG A 68 -1.90 1.39 19.03
C ARG A 68 -1.38 1.80 17.66
N ASP A 69 -0.10 1.61 17.42
CA ASP A 69 0.55 1.93 16.15
C ASP A 69 0.64 0.69 15.28
N GLY A 70 0.76 0.89 13.96
CA GLY A 70 0.89 -0.25 13.08
C GLY A 70 1.03 0.11 11.62
N MET A 71 1.12 -0.95 10.82
CA MET A 71 1.32 -0.89 9.38
C MET A 71 0.46 -1.94 8.68
N TRP A 72 -0.05 -1.56 7.52
CA TRP A 72 -0.79 -2.45 6.64
C TRP A 72 -0.29 -2.29 5.21
N THR A 73 -0.07 -3.41 4.52
CA THR A 73 0.42 -3.44 3.15
C THR A 73 -0.58 -4.15 2.25
N PHE A 74 -0.82 -3.57 1.07
CA PHE A 74 -1.75 -4.09 0.07
C PHE A 74 -1.11 -4.07 -1.32
N LYS A 75 -1.19 -5.20 -2.02
CA LYS A 75 -0.82 -5.31 -3.43
C LYS A 75 -2.10 -5.32 -4.28
N TYR A 76 -2.24 -4.38 -5.21
CA TYR A 76 -3.39 -4.29 -6.11
C TYR A 76 -3.30 -5.35 -7.21
N PRO A 77 -4.21 -6.35 -7.25
CA PRO A 77 -4.10 -7.46 -8.21
C PRO A 77 -4.30 -7.02 -9.68
N GLY A 78 -5.16 -6.03 -9.92
CA GLY A 78 -5.48 -5.57 -11.29
C GLY A 78 -4.35 -4.81 -11.99
N ALA A 79 -3.22 -4.55 -11.33
CA ALA A 79 -2.04 -3.97 -11.96
C ALA A 79 -1.33 -4.99 -12.87
N GLU A 80 -1.41 -6.27 -12.54
CA GLU A 80 -0.62 -7.32 -13.20
C GLU A 80 -0.99 -7.48 -14.67
N GLU A 81 -2.29 -7.37 -15.00
CA GLU A 81 -2.80 -7.40 -16.37
C GLU A 81 -2.22 -6.29 -17.25
N ARG A 82 -1.76 -5.20 -16.62
CA ARG A 82 -1.12 -4.05 -17.27
C ARG A 82 0.40 -4.13 -17.25
N GLY A 83 0.99 -5.25 -16.82
CA GLY A 83 2.43 -5.41 -16.66
C GLY A 83 3.00 -4.56 -15.52
N LEU A 84 2.19 -4.25 -14.51
CA LEU A 84 2.59 -3.44 -13.35
C LEU A 84 2.36 -4.21 -12.06
N ASP A 85 3.12 -3.89 -11.02
CA ASP A 85 2.72 -4.11 -9.64
C ASP A 85 2.43 -2.74 -9.01
N VAL A 86 1.35 -2.65 -8.25
CA VAL A 86 1.07 -1.50 -7.40
C VAL A 86 0.97 -1.99 -5.96
N VAL A 87 1.86 -1.50 -5.11
CA VAL A 87 1.89 -1.83 -3.68
C VAL A 87 1.69 -0.54 -2.87
N ILE A 88 0.74 -0.59 -1.96
CA ILE A 88 0.43 0.47 -1.02
C ILE A 88 0.83 0.00 0.37
N THR A 89 1.56 0.84 1.10
CA THR A 89 1.83 0.65 2.52
C THR A 89 1.27 1.84 3.28
N VAL A 90 0.40 1.56 4.25
CA VAL A 90 -0.15 2.54 5.18
C VAL A 90 0.50 2.30 6.54
N THR A 91 1.03 3.34 7.16
CA THR A 91 1.47 3.32 8.56
C THR A 91 0.65 4.34 9.34
N TRP A 92 0.21 3.98 10.54
CA TRP A 92 -0.50 4.88 11.45
C TRP A 92 0.19 4.95 12.80
N PHE A 93 0.07 6.13 13.42
CA PHE A 93 0.57 6.41 14.75
C PHE A 93 -0.55 7.06 15.57
N ALA A 94 -0.94 6.44 16.68
CA ALA A 94 -1.91 7.00 17.60
C ALA A 94 -1.31 8.22 18.32
N VAL A 95 -2.11 9.27 18.47
CA VAL A 95 -1.67 10.53 19.09
C VAL A 95 -2.27 10.73 20.49
N SER A 96 -3.26 9.92 20.86
CA SER A 96 -3.98 9.94 22.13
C SER A 96 -4.13 8.54 22.69
#